data_AF-A0A2V2WPZ7-F1
#
_entry.id   AF-A0A2V2WPZ7-F1
#
_cell.length_a   1.000
_cell.length_b   1.000
_cell.length_c   1.000
_cell.angle_alpha   90.00
_cell.angle_beta   90.00
_cell.angle_gamma   90.00
#
_symmetry.space_group_name_H-M   'P 1'
#
loop_
_entity.id
_entity.type
_entity.pdbx_description
1 polymer ?
#
loop_
_entity_poly.entity_id
_entity_poly.type
_entity_poly.pdbx_seq_one_letter_code
_entity_poly.pdbx_strand_id
1 'polypeptide(L)'
;MRRAVKGEVILDEDIRRLCDKGVNNLPGWSLAAVKVKAAVHNSTKHFLDAAAEEARNPTTTSAPEKLEGCYESVHNASWSHVVELPDGVERKKTGTGMGMHEGKPEQSWTYRKADDAIEKNDAVQQCGAAPPVLMVLASEKGWPYSWHTIQDLPKDVFVNCEVDRVWQIVEDDLTAWFSPHGGNDFKPKQRLLIGTPGIGKSVAAGSYLFYQLLQYDVEKLQVVVHCFGGGDAYVSDKTTRAVTRYSDEDMCVSELRSLRGHGRNVYIIYDVAKEGTPPPRHFAPTSGWGMILVSPPLERN
;
A
#
# COMPACT_ATOMS: atom_id res chain seq x y z
N MET A 1 15.74 28.19 4.87
CA MET A 1 16.25 27.44 3.70
C MET A 1 17.79 27.44 3.56
N ARG A 2 18.59 27.44 4.63
CA ARG A 2 20.08 27.35 4.54
C ARG A 2 20.71 26.14 5.24
N ARG A 3 19.92 25.29 5.92
CA ARG A 3 20.40 24.08 6.62
C ARG A 3 20.33 22.81 5.75
N ALA A 4 19.30 22.66 4.90
CA ALA A 4 19.15 21.49 4.02
C ALA A 4 20.28 21.38 2.97
N VAL A 5 20.59 22.48 2.29
CA VAL A 5 21.66 22.59 1.27
C VAL A 5 23.03 22.18 1.83
N LYS A 6 23.27 22.39 3.12
CA LYS A 6 24.57 22.07 3.75
C LYS A 6 24.74 20.58 4.05
N GLY A 7 23.64 19.85 4.25
CA GLY A 7 23.66 18.39 4.46
C GLY A 7 23.86 17.62 3.16
N GLU A 8 23.25 18.08 2.06
CA GLU A 8 23.39 17.47 0.72
C GLU A 8 24.82 17.58 0.17
N VAL A 9 25.48 18.73 0.35
CA VAL A 9 26.88 18.93 -0.10
C VAL A 9 27.87 18.02 0.65
N ILE A 10 27.60 17.70 1.92
CA ILE A 10 28.46 16.83 2.73
C ILE A 10 28.33 15.37 2.27
N LEU A 11 27.11 14.94 1.91
CA LEU A 11 26.85 13.59 1.39
C LEU A 11 27.51 13.39 0.01
N ASP A 12 27.41 14.35 -0.90
CA ASP A 12 27.99 14.25 -2.25
C ASP A 12 29.54 14.18 -2.21
N GLU A 13 30.17 14.93 -1.30
CA GLU A 13 31.63 14.90 -1.11
C GLU A 13 32.11 13.55 -0.53
N ASP A 14 31.42 13.02 0.48
CA ASP A 14 31.75 11.71 1.04
C ASP A 14 31.57 10.57 0.02
N ILE A 15 30.54 10.66 -0.84
CA ILE A 15 30.30 9.69 -1.92
C ILE A 15 31.45 9.70 -2.93
N ARG A 16 31.85 10.88 -3.44
CA ARG A 16 32.97 10.98 -4.40
C ARG A 16 34.26 10.42 -3.81
N ARG A 17 34.55 10.76 -2.56
CA ARG A 17 35.76 10.32 -1.86
C ARG A 17 35.79 8.83 -1.58
N LEU A 18 34.63 8.20 -1.39
CA LEU A 18 34.49 6.75 -1.27
C LEU A 18 34.68 6.07 -2.62
N CYS A 19 34.12 6.63 -3.69
CA CYS A 19 34.31 6.14 -5.06
C CYS A 19 35.77 6.17 -5.49
N ASP A 20 36.50 7.26 -5.20
CA ASP A 20 37.94 7.39 -5.49
C ASP A 20 38.79 6.34 -4.77
N LYS A 21 38.28 5.79 -3.65
CA LYS A 21 38.92 4.74 -2.86
C LYS A 21 38.39 3.34 -3.18
N GLY A 22 37.57 3.21 -4.22
CA GLY A 22 36.99 1.94 -4.68
C GLY A 22 35.85 1.41 -3.82
N VAL A 23 35.29 2.22 -2.92
CA VAL A 23 34.16 1.84 -2.06
C VAL A 23 32.85 2.26 -2.74
N ASN A 24 32.35 1.39 -3.63
CA ASN A 24 31.21 1.70 -4.50
C ASN A 24 29.90 1.00 -4.09
N ASN A 25 29.91 0.21 -3.02
CA ASN A 25 28.76 -0.53 -2.53
C ASN A 25 28.88 -0.83 -1.02
N LEU A 26 27.78 -1.29 -0.40
CA LEU A 26 27.74 -1.59 1.04
C LEU A 26 28.73 -2.66 1.49
N PRO A 27 28.97 -3.77 0.76
CA PRO A 27 30.02 -4.73 1.10
C PRO A 27 31.43 -4.11 1.08
N GLY A 28 31.70 -3.27 0.08
CA GLY A 28 32.93 -2.49 -0.02
C GLY A 28 33.09 -1.53 1.16
N TRP A 29 32.00 -0.94 1.66
CA TRP A 29 32.01 -0.15 2.88
C TRP A 29 32.30 -1.01 4.11
N SER A 30 31.66 -2.17 4.27
CA SER A 30 31.93 -3.08 5.39
C SER A 30 33.40 -3.49 5.47
N LEU A 31 34.03 -3.75 4.31
CA LEU A 31 35.43 -4.16 4.16
C LEU A 31 36.43 -3.00 4.06
N ALA A 32 35.96 -1.75 4.04
CA ALA A 32 36.83 -0.59 3.88
C ALA A 32 37.82 -0.47 5.04
N ALA A 33 39.06 -0.11 4.73
CA ALA A 33 40.10 0.10 5.74
C ALA A 33 39.70 1.21 6.74
N VAL A 34 40.13 1.10 7.99
CA VAL A 34 39.80 2.06 9.07
C VAL A 34 40.13 3.51 8.68
N LYS A 35 41.24 3.71 7.95
CA LYS A 35 41.66 5.02 7.43
C LYS A 35 40.70 5.60 6.38
N VAL A 36 40.00 4.74 5.64
CA VAL A 36 38.96 5.14 4.67
C VAL A 36 37.70 5.54 5.41
N LYS A 37 37.26 4.74 6.39
CA LYS A 37 36.08 5.02 7.22
C LYS A 37 36.23 6.27 8.10
N ALA A 38 37.44 6.53 8.61
CA ALA A 38 37.74 7.71 9.43
C ALA A 38 37.75 9.02 8.63
N ALA A 39 37.82 8.94 7.30
CA ALA A 39 37.84 10.10 6.42
C ALA A 39 36.42 10.56 6.00
N VAL A 40 35.40 9.79 6.32
CA VAL A 40 33.99 10.05 6.01
C VAL A 40 33.34 10.80 7.18
N HIS A 41 32.39 11.67 6.89
CA HIS A 41 31.70 12.39 7.94
C HIS A 41 30.87 11.47 8.84
N ASN A 42 30.75 11.83 10.12
CA ASN A 42 30.18 10.92 11.13
C ASN A 42 28.70 10.59 10.87
N SER A 43 27.95 11.51 10.25
CA SER A 43 26.57 11.29 9.79
C SER A 43 26.51 10.23 8.69
N THR A 44 27.32 10.36 7.64
CA THR A 44 27.40 9.42 6.52
C THR A 44 27.86 8.05 6.99
N LYS A 45 28.84 8.01 7.90
CA LYS A 45 29.33 6.79 8.54
C LYS A 45 28.20 6.05 9.27
N HIS A 46 27.42 6.75 10.08
CA HIS A 46 26.29 6.16 10.82
C HIS A 46 25.22 5.59 9.88
N PHE A 47 24.90 6.28 8.78
CA PHE A 47 23.98 5.77 7.77
C PHE A 47 24.52 4.52 7.05
N LEU A 48 25.79 4.53 6.65
CA LEU A 48 26.41 3.41 5.95
C LEU A 48 26.62 2.19 6.87
N ASP A 49 26.97 2.41 8.14
CA ASP A 49 27.07 1.33 9.13
C ASP A 49 25.69 0.72 9.42
N ALA A 50 24.63 1.54 9.56
CA ALA A 50 23.26 1.04 9.72
C ALA A 50 22.78 0.25 8.49
N ALA A 51 23.00 0.77 7.28
CA ALA A 51 22.63 0.08 6.04
C ALA A 51 23.47 -1.19 5.80
N ALA A 52 24.74 -1.20 6.23
CA ALA A 52 25.60 -2.38 6.13
C ALA A 52 25.25 -3.45 7.16
N GLU A 53 24.83 -3.08 8.38
CA GLU A 53 24.30 -4.03 9.37
C GLU A 53 22.95 -4.60 8.91
N GLU A 54 22.07 -3.77 8.32
CA GLU A 54 20.84 -4.25 7.67
C GLU A 54 21.17 -5.23 6.52
N ALA A 55 22.15 -4.92 5.67
CA ALA A 55 22.58 -5.82 4.60
C ALA A 55 23.33 -7.07 5.09
N ARG A 56 23.88 -7.06 6.30
CA ARG A 56 24.57 -8.20 6.95
C ARG A 56 23.64 -9.12 7.71
N ASN A 57 22.44 -8.66 8.05
CA ASN A 57 21.34 -9.51 8.44
C ASN A 57 20.63 -9.93 7.15
N PRO A 58 20.92 -11.11 6.58
CA PRO A 58 20.03 -11.64 5.57
C PRO A 58 18.72 -12.00 6.27
N THR A 59 17.83 -11.03 6.42
CA THR A 59 16.39 -11.28 6.59
C THR A 59 15.81 -11.82 5.28
N THR A 60 16.64 -12.04 4.25
CA THR A 60 16.37 -12.94 3.13
C THR A 60 16.38 -14.39 3.63
N THR A 61 15.40 -14.72 4.48
CA THR A 61 15.06 -16.11 4.78
C THR A 61 14.66 -16.72 3.45
N SER A 62 15.33 -17.80 3.03
CA SER A 62 15.03 -18.52 1.77
C SER A 62 13.67 -19.22 1.76
N ALA A 63 12.89 -19.04 2.84
CA ALA A 63 11.60 -19.64 3.05
C ALA A 63 10.56 -18.54 3.31
N PRO A 64 9.33 -18.74 2.81
CA PRO A 64 8.21 -17.88 3.14
C PRO A 64 7.97 -17.82 4.64
N GLU A 65 7.62 -16.63 5.14
CA GLU A 65 7.33 -16.40 6.55
C GLU A 65 5.83 -16.31 6.78
N LYS A 66 5.28 -17.12 7.69
CA LYS A 66 3.87 -17.03 8.08
C LYS A 66 3.68 -15.93 9.11
N LEU A 67 2.81 -14.96 8.81
CA LEU A 67 2.48 -13.86 9.69
C LEU A 67 1.23 -14.20 10.50
N GLU A 68 1.44 -14.87 11.63
CA GLU A 68 0.38 -15.35 12.50
C GLU A 68 -0.53 -14.19 12.96
N GLY A 69 -1.85 -14.37 12.85
CA GLY A 69 -2.86 -13.38 13.27
C GLY A 69 -2.95 -12.08 12.45
N CYS A 70 -2.10 -11.86 11.44
CA CYS A 70 -2.21 -10.67 10.59
C CYS A 70 -3.49 -10.68 9.73
N TYR A 71 -3.90 -11.86 9.25
CA TYR A 71 -5.17 -12.03 8.53
C TYR A 71 -6.35 -11.58 9.39
N GLU A 72 -6.48 -12.18 10.57
CA GLU A 72 -7.59 -11.91 11.49
C GLU A 72 -7.58 -10.47 11.98
N SER A 73 -6.40 -9.87 12.21
CA SER A 73 -6.29 -8.47 12.60
C SER A 73 -6.86 -7.52 11.54
N VAL A 74 -6.52 -7.72 10.27
CA VAL A 74 -7.05 -6.88 9.18
C VAL A 74 -8.52 -7.20 8.92
N HIS A 75 -8.88 -8.48 8.89
CA HIS A 75 -10.26 -8.91 8.65
C HIS A 75 -11.23 -8.35 9.71
N ASN A 76 -10.78 -8.28 10.96
CA ASN A 76 -11.57 -7.77 12.09
C ASN A 76 -11.25 -6.31 12.44
N ALA A 77 -10.64 -5.55 11.52
CA ALA A 77 -10.32 -4.15 11.75
C ALA A 77 -11.56 -3.34 12.15
N SER A 78 -11.41 -2.51 13.18
CA SER A 78 -12.50 -1.69 13.69
C SER A 78 -12.69 -0.45 12.83
N TRP A 79 -13.94 0.01 12.77
CA TRP A 79 -14.34 1.17 11.98
C TRP A 79 -14.60 2.36 12.89
N SER A 80 -14.27 3.54 12.42
CA SER A 80 -14.74 4.82 12.96
C SER A 80 -14.90 5.81 11.82
N HIS A 81 -15.69 6.86 12.01
CA HIS A 81 -15.91 7.87 10.98
C HIS A 81 -16.14 9.26 11.58
N VAL A 82 -15.79 10.27 10.80
CA VAL A 82 -15.94 11.68 11.14
C VAL A 82 -17.04 12.29 10.29
N VAL A 83 -17.97 13.00 10.91
CA VAL A 83 -19.08 13.69 10.25
C VAL A 83 -19.05 15.18 10.58
N GLU A 84 -19.36 16.02 9.60
CA GLU A 84 -19.60 17.45 9.82
C GLU A 84 -20.93 17.66 10.56
N LEU A 85 -20.89 18.34 11.71
CA LEU A 85 -22.10 18.66 12.45
C LEU A 85 -22.83 19.83 11.77
N PRO A 86 -24.17 19.80 11.67
CA PRO A 86 -24.93 20.86 11.03
C PRO A 86 -24.75 22.21 11.75
N ASP A 87 -24.72 23.27 10.95
CA ASP A 87 -24.68 24.64 11.46
C ASP A 87 -26.01 25.00 12.15
N GLY A 88 -26.02 24.90 13.48
CA GLY A 88 -27.17 25.28 14.30
C GLY A 88 -27.19 24.73 15.73
N VAL A 89 -26.34 23.75 16.07
CA VAL A 89 -26.23 23.23 17.44
C VAL A 89 -25.22 24.05 18.25
N GLU A 90 -25.57 25.30 18.55
CA GLU A 90 -24.69 26.28 19.22
C GLU A 90 -24.26 25.91 20.65
N ARG A 91 -24.85 24.90 21.30
CA ARG A 91 -24.53 24.59 22.70
C ARG A 91 -23.28 23.75 22.94
N LYS A 92 -22.56 23.31 21.89
CA LYS A 92 -21.26 22.61 22.02
C LYS A 92 -20.26 22.95 20.90
N LYS A 93 -20.28 24.17 20.37
CA LYS A 93 -19.25 24.60 19.41
C LYS A 93 -18.08 25.26 20.14
N THR A 94 -17.04 24.46 20.40
CA THR A 94 -15.67 24.95 20.58
C THR A 94 -14.84 24.48 19.38
N GLY A 95 -14.90 25.20 18.27
CA GLY A 95 -14.19 24.91 17.01
C GLY A 95 -15.07 24.43 15.85
N THR A 96 -14.47 24.24 14.67
CA THR A 96 -15.09 23.59 13.49
C THR A 96 -15.65 22.24 13.92
N GLY A 97 -16.97 22.14 14.03
CA GLY A 97 -17.65 21.04 14.73
C GLY A 97 -17.64 19.75 13.91
N MET A 98 -16.61 18.93 14.06
CA MET A 98 -16.56 17.56 13.54
C MET A 98 -16.88 16.57 14.68
N GLY A 99 -17.79 15.63 14.45
CA GLY A 99 -18.12 14.54 15.37
C GLY A 99 -17.42 13.25 14.94
N MET A 100 -16.71 12.59 15.86
CA MET A 100 -16.17 11.24 15.66
C MET A 100 -17.17 10.21 16.17
N HIS A 101 -17.46 9.21 15.36
CA HIS A 101 -18.39 8.12 15.65
C HIS A 101 -17.71 6.77 15.47
N GLU A 102 -17.98 5.83 16.37
CA GLU A 102 -17.51 4.46 16.24
C GLU A 102 -18.40 3.68 15.25
N GLY A 103 -17.81 2.73 14.53
CA GLY A 103 -18.48 1.90 13.55
C GLY A 103 -18.44 2.46 12.13
N LYS A 104 -18.99 1.67 11.19
CA LYS A 104 -19.19 2.08 9.81
C LYS A 104 -20.24 3.20 9.76
N PRO A 105 -20.06 4.22 8.90
CA PRO A 105 -21.09 5.24 8.70
C PRO A 105 -22.37 4.60 8.16
N GLU A 106 -23.53 5.10 8.60
CA GLU A 106 -24.84 4.65 8.10
C GLU A 106 -25.01 4.93 6.61
N GLN A 107 -24.37 6.00 6.12
CA GLN A 107 -24.41 6.45 4.74
C GLN A 107 -22.99 6.72 4.26
N SER A 108 -22.56 6.03 3.19
CA SER A 108 -21.26 6.29 2.54
C SER A 108 -21.35 7.49 1.59
N TRP A 109 -20.22 7.88 0.99
CA TRP A 109 -20.23 8.86 -0.10
C TRP A 109 -21.10 8.37 -1.25
N THR A 110 -21.80 9.29 -1.88
CA THR A 110 -22.58 9.00 -3.08
C THR A 110 -21.77 9.37 -4.31
N TYR A 111 -21.88 8.52 -5.32
CA TYR A 111 -21.18 8.68 -6.58
C TYR A 111 -22.16 8.68 -7.74
N ARG A 112 -21.79 9.37 -8.82
CA ARG A 112 -22.53 9.38 -10.08
C ARG A 112 -21.62 8.86 -11.19
N LYS A 113 -22.21 8.14 -12.15
CA LYS A 113 -21.50 7.76 -13.37
C LYS A 113 -21.38 9.00 -14.27
N ALA A 114 -20.16 9.29 -14.70
CA ALA A 114 -19.83 10.32 -15.67
C ALA A 114 -19.00 9.65 -16.78
N ASP A 115 -19.68 9.14 -17.81
CA ASP A 115 -19.09 8.36 -18.90
C ASP A 115 -18.25 7.16 -18.38
N ASP A 116 -16.93 7.17 -18.63
CA ASP A 116 -15.96 6.16 -18.18
C ASP A 116 -15.45 6.39 -16.74
N ALA A 117 -15.92 7.44 -16.06
CA ALA A 117 -15.50 7.84 -14.72
C ALA A 117 -16.63 7.72 -13.69
N ILE A 118 -16.23 7.56 -12.43
CA ILE A 118 -17.10 7.69 -11.26
C ILE A 118 -16.73 9.02 -10.60
N GLU A 119 -17.70 9.90 -10.37
CA GLU A 119 -17.50 11.20 -9.72
C GLU A 119 -18.25 11.25 -8.39
N LYS A 120 -17.70 11.99 -7.42
CA LYS A 120 -18.41 12.30 -6.18
C LYS A 120 -19.65 13.14 -6.50
N ASN A 121 -20.80 12.76 -5.94
CA ASN A 121 -22.05 13.45 -6.20
C ASN A 121 -22.27 14.60 -5.20
N ASP A 122 -21.59 15.72 -5.42
CA ASP A 122 -21.67 16.91 -4.54
C ASP A 122 -22.99 17.70 -4.70
N ALA A 123 -23.83 17.37 -5.68
CA ALA A 123 -25.02 18.14 -6.05
C ALA A 123 -26.33 17.66 -5.39
N VAL A 124 -26.32 16.53 -4.69
CA VAL A 124 -27.54 15.98 -4.07
C VAL A 124 -27.59 16.42 -2.60
N GLN A 125 -28.59 17.24 -2.26
CA GLN A 125 -29.05 17.39 -0.87
C GLN A 125 -29.44 16.00 -0.37
N GLN A 126 -28.59 15.39 0.45
CA GLN A 126 -28.84 14.08 1.02
C GLN A 126 -29.97 14.23 2.07
N CYS A 127 -31.14 13.64 1.83
CA CYS A 127 -32.11 13.41 2.90
C CYS A 127 -31.64 12.17 3.67
N GLY A 128 -30.98 12.34 4.82
CA GLY A 128 -30.40 11.23 5.60
C GLY A 128 -29.31 11.69 6.57
N ALA A 129 -28.59 10.72 7.17
CA ALA A 129 -27.40 11.01 7.96
C ALA A 129 -26.32 11.66 7.06
N ALA A 130 -25.60 12.65 7.57
CA ALA A 130 -24.58 13.33 6.78
C ALA A 130 -23.47 12.33 6.40
N PRO A 131 -23.00 12.32 5.13
CA PRO A 131 -21.93 11.43 4.72
C PRO A 131 -20.65 11.74 5.52
N PRO A 132 -19.78 10.74 5.74
CA PRO A 132 -18.53 10.95 6.44
C PRO A 132 -17.65 11.93 5.67
N VAL A 133 -16.87 12.74 6.40
CA VAL A 133 -15.72 13.47 5.85
C VAL A 133 -14.51 12.55 5.74
N LEU A 134 -14.39 11.63 6.69
CA LEU A 134 -13.28 10.68 6.80
C LEU A 134 -13.75 9.40 7.47
N MET A 135 -13.30 8.25 6.99
CA MET A 135 -13.42 6.98 7.69
C MET A 135 -12.04 6.54 8.18
N VAL A 136 -12.01 5.77 9.27
CA VAL A 136 -10.80 5.25 9.88
C VAL A 136 -10.98 3.75 10.08
N LEU A 137 -9.98 3.00 9.64
CA LEU A 137 -9.85 1.57 9.88
C LEU A 137 -8.68 1.32 10.82
N ALA A 138 -8.91 0.66 11.95
CA ALA A 138 -7.87 0.34 12.92
C ALA A 138 -7.63 -1.17 12.99
N SER A 139 -6.39 -1.60 12.79
CA SER A 139 -5.96 -3.00 12.85
C SER A 139 -4.88 -3.16 13.94
N GLU A 140 -5.07 -4.09 14.88
CA GLU A 140 -4.16 -4.26 16.03
C GLU A 140 -2.72 -4.58 15.64
N LYS A 141 -2.55 -5.40 14.59
CA LYS A 141 -1.26 -5.76 13.98
C LYS A 141 -0.88 -4.85 12.81
N GLY A 142 -1.63 -3.77 12.59
CA GLY A 142 -1.43 -2.84 11.49
C GLY A 142 -1.78 -3.42 10.12
N TRP A 143 -1.07 -2.95 9.10
CA TRP A 143 -1.38 -3.11 7.68
C TRP A 143 -0.19 -3.71 6.93
N PRO A 144 -0.35 -4.19 5.68
CA PRO A 144 0.75 -4.74 4.90
C PRO A 144 2.02 -3.87 4.86
N TYR A 145 1.85 -2.54 4.84
CA TYR A 145 2.95 -1.58 4.87
C TYR A 145 3.71 -1.54 6.21
N SER A 146 3.08 -1.91 7.33
CA SER A 146 3.69 -1.89 8.66
C SER A 146 4.27 -3.23 9.11
N TRP A 147 3.88 -4.35 8.49
CA TRP A 147 4.25 -5.69 8.98
C TRP A 147 5.75 -6.01 8.97
N HIS A 148 6.54 -5.32 8.15
CA HIS A 148 8.00 -5.50 8.08
C HIS A 148 8.78 -4.41 8.82
N THR A 149 8.11 -3.45 9.45
CA THR A 149 8.78 -2.34 10.11
C THR A 149 8.93 -2.61 11.61
N ILE A 150 10.14 -2.38 12.14
CA ILE A 150 10.47 -2.54 13.57
C ILE A 150 9.83 -1.43 14.43
N GLN A 151 9.46 -0.31 13.82
CA GLN A 151 8.78 0.80 14.47
C GLN A 151 7.26 0.59 14.53
N ASP A 152 6.63 1.03 15.62
CA ASP A 152 5.18 1.12 15.75
C ASP A 152 4.62 2.09 14.68
N LEU A 153 4.32 1.56 13.50
CA LEU A 153 3.65 2.30 12.44
C LEU A 153 2.17 2.53 12.78
N PRO A 154 1.50 3.46 12.07
CA PRO A 154 0.08 3.72 12.26
C PRO A 154 -0.73 2.43 12.10
N LYS A 155 -1.45 2.07 13.16
CA LYS A 155 -2.47 1.02 13.15
C LYS A 155 -3.76 1.46 12.47
N ASP A 156 -3.85 2.75 12.20
CA ASP A 156 -5.01 3.42 11.65
C ASP A 156 -4.78 3.80 10.19
N VAL A 157 -5.75 3.48 9.33
CA VAL A 157 -5.81 3.87 7.93
C VAL A 157 -6.95 4.85 7.74
N PHE A 158 -6.62 6.02 7.20
CA PHE A 158 -7.56 7.09 6.91
C PHE A 158 -8.09 6.97 5.48
N VAL A 159 -9.40 6.85 5.34
CA VAL A 159 -10.10 6.65 4.07
C VAL A 159 -10.97 7.88 3.80
N ASN A 160 -10.69 8.57 2.71
CA ASN A 160 -11.52 9.67 2.22
C ASN A 160 -12.35 9.22 1.01
N CYS A 161 -13.18 10.13 0.47
CA CYS A 161 -14.03 9.86 -0.68
C CYS A 161 -13.26 9.40 -1.93
N GLU A 162 -12.01 9.85 -2.11
CA GLU A 162 -11.18 9.46 -3.26
C GLU A 162 -10.69 8.01 -3.10
N VAL A 163 -10.26 7.62 -1.90
CA VAL A 163 -9.86 6.24 -1.60
C VAL A 163 -11.05 5.30 -1.72
N ASP A 164 -12.22 5.70 -1.21
CA ASP A 164 -13.43 4.90 -1.34
C ASP A 164 -13.88 4.76 -2.80
N ARG A 165 -13.72 5.82 -3.59
CA ARG A 165 -14.00 5.77 -5.04
C ARG A 165 -13.13 4.75 -5.77
N VAL A 166 -11.86 4.60 -5.38
CA VAL A 166 -10.99 3.56 -5.95
C VAL A 166 -11.55 2.18 -5.65
N TRP A 167 -12.05 1.95 -4.43
CA TRP A 167 -12.72 0.69 -4.09
C TRP A 167 -13.98 0.47 -4.95
N GLN A 168 -14.87 1.46 -5.09
CA GLN A 168 -16.07 1.33 -5.93
C GLN A 168 -15.73 0.92 -7.37
N ILE A 169 -14.67 1.50 -7.92
CA ILE A 169 -14.16 1.19 -9.25
C ILE A 169 -13.63 -0.26 -9.34
N VAL A 170 -12.93 -0.74 -8.30
CA VAL A 170 -12.43 -2.12 -8.21
C VAL A 170 -13.59 -3.10 -8.02
N GLU A 171 -14.58 -2.77 -7.18
CA GLU A 171 -15.77 -3.57 -6.92
C GLU A 171 -16.63 -3.75 -8.18
N ASP A 172 -16.81 -2.70 -8.99
CA ASP A 172 -17.47 -2.77 -10.29
C ASP A 172 -16.76 -3.74 -11.24
N ASP A 173 -15.42 -3.72 -11.26
CA ASP A 173 -14.64 -4.65 -12.08
C ASP A 173 -14.72 -6.08 -11.58
N LEU A 174 -14.68 -6.31 -10.27
CA LEU A 174 -14.88 -7.64 -9.68
C LEU A 174 -16.28 -8.16 -10.02
N THR A 175 -17.29 -7.31 -9.92
CA THR A 175 -18.68 -7.64 -10.24
C THR A 175 -18.83 -8.01 -11.70
N ALA A 176 -18.22 -7.26 -12.62
CA ALA A 176 -18.20 -7.60 -14.03
C ALA A 176 -17.42 -8.89 -14.31
N TRP A 177 -16.28 -9.09 -13.63
CA TRP A 177 -15.44 -10.28 -13.78
C TRP A 177 -16.14 -11.57 -13.33
N PHE A 178 -16.87 -11.53 -12.21
CA PHE A 178 -17.59 -12.70 -11.67
C PHE A 178 -19.06 -12.76 -12.09
N SER A 179 -19.49 -11.94 -13.05
CA SER A 179 -20.87 -11.96 -13.53
C SER A 179 -21.13 -13.20 -14.38
N PRO A 180 -22.19 -13.98 -14.10
CA PRO A 180 -22.57 -15.13 -14.91
C PRO A 180 -23.08 -14.74 -16.31
N HIS A 181 -23.38 -13.47 -16.54
CA HIS A 181 -23.90 -12.94 -17.81
C HIS A 181 -22.80 -12.39 -18.73
N GLY A 182 -21.56 -12.26 -18.23
CA GLY A 182 -20.42 -11.95 -19.08
C GLY A 182 -20.09 -13.19 -19.89
N GLY A 183 -20.28 -13.14 -21.22
CA GLY A 183 -19.69 -14.17 -22.09
C GLY A 183 -18.20 -14.35 -21.78
N ASN A 184 -17.60 -15.43 -22.28
CA ASN A 184 -16.21 -15.88 -22.03
C ASN A 184 -15.08 -14.86 -22.33
N ASP A 185 -15.40 -13.59 -22.56
CA ASP A 185 -14.54 -12.51 -23.05
C ASP A 185 -14.20 -11.45 -21.99
N PHE A 186 -14.73 -11.49 -20.76
CA PHE A 186 -14.33 -10.51 -19.75
C PHE A 186 -12.92 -10.80 -19.24
N LYS A 187 -11.96 -10.02 -19.76
CA LYS A 187 -10.59 -9.98 -19.22
C LYS A 187 -10.58 -9.05 -18.02
N PRO A 188 -10.13 -9.50 -16.83
CA PRO A 188 -9.98 -8.62 -15.70
C PRO A 188 -9.14 -7.41 -16.06
N LYS A 189 -9.65 -6.21 -15.74
CA LYS A 189 -9.02 -4.96 -16.12
C LYS A 189 -7.80 -4.69 -15.24
N GLN A 190 -6.80 -4.08 -15.85
CA GLN A 190 -5.64 -3.54 -15.15
C GLN A 190 -5.90 -2.07 -14.88
N ARG A 191 -5.87 -1.68 -13.60
CA ARG A 191 -6.06 -0.28 -13.20
C ARG A 191 -4.75 0.35 -12.75
N LEU A 192 -4.61 1.64 -13.02
CA LEU A 192 -3.50 2.45 -12.55
C LEU A 192 -4.05 3.58 -11.67
N LEU A 193 -3.66 3.59 -10.40
CA LEU A 193 -3.99 4.65 -9.47
C LEU A 193 -2.96 5.78 -9.57
N ILE A 194 -3.39 6.89 -10.16
CA ILE A 194 -2.61 8.13 -10.28
C ILE A 194 -3.11 9.13 -9.25
N GLY A 195 -2.19 9.82 -8.59
CA GLY A 195 -2.54 10.95 -7.73
C GLY A 195 -1.30 11.68 -7.25
N THR A 196 -1.52 12.81 -6.56
CA THR A 196 -0.45 13.70 -6.13
C THR A 196 0.56 13.00 -5.21
N PRO A 197 1.86 13.27 -5.36
CA PRO A 197 2.88 12.89 -4.40
C PRO A 197 2.53 13.17 -2.95
N GLY A 198 2.95 12.30 -2.03
CA GLY A 198 2.85 12.55 -0.59
C GLY A 198 1.46 12.46 0.05
N ILE A 199 0.38 12.26 -0.73
CA ILE A 199 -1.00 12.16 -0.20
C ILE A 199 -1.31 10.78 0.42
N GLY A 200 -0.36 9.84 0.43
CA GLY A 200 -0.55 8.53 1.06
C GLY A 200 -1.34 7.54 0.20
N LYS A 201 -1.13 7.55 -1.13
CA LYS A 201 -1.80 6.64 -2.08
C LYS A 201 -1.62 5.16 -1.73
N SER A 202 -0.38 4.71 -1.54
CA SER A 202 -0.05 3.32 -1.20
C SER A 202 -0.55 2.93 0.19
N VAL A 203 -0.26 3.77 1.18
CA VAL A 203 -0.62 3.49 2.58
C VAL A 203 -2.13 3.48 2.78
N ALA A 204 -2.86 4.50 2.32
CA ALA A 204 -4.30 4.57 2.53
C ALA A 204 -5.07 3.70 1.53
N ALA A 205 -4.86 3.88 0.22
CA ALA A 205 -5.64 3.16 -0.78
C ALA A 205 -5.23 1.69 -0.87
N GLY A 206 -3.94 1.37 -0.80
CA GLY A 206 -3.47 -0.02 -0.79
C GLY A 206 -4.04 -0.80 0.39
N SER A 207 -3.95 -0.24 1.61
CA SER A 207 -4.49 -0.89 2.81
C SER A 207 -6.02 -1.00 2.81
N TYR A 208 -6.73 0.03 2.33
CA TYR A 208 -8.19 0.00 2.21
C TYR A 208 -8.65 -1.04 1.19
N LEU A 209 -8.01 -1.08 0.01
CA LEU A 209 -8.28 -2.11 -1.01
C LEU A 209 -7.99 -3.49 -0.47
N PHE A 210 -6.88 -3.67 0.23
CA PHE A 210 -6.52 -4.94 0.83
C PHE A 210 -7.59 -5.40 1.83
N TYR A 211 -8.04 -4.51 2.73
CA TYR A 211 -9.17 -4.78 3.63
C TYR A 211 -10.42 -5.22 2.85
N GLN A 212 -10.85 -4.43 1.86
CA GLN A 212 -12.08 -4.67 1.13
C GLN A 212 -12.04 -5.98 0.32
N LEU A 213 -10.90 -6.31 -0.29
CA LEU A 213 -10.72 -7.57 -1.02
C LEU A 213 -10.74 -8.80 -0.10
N LEU A 214 -10.26 -8.66 1.14
CA LEU A 214 -10.39 -9.71 2.16
C LEU A 214 -11.85 -9.92 2.59
N GLN A 215 -12.66 -8.86 2.59
CA GLN A 215 -14.10 -8.94 2.87
C GLN A 215 -14.94 -9.43 1.68
N TYR A 216 -14.39 -9.41 0.46
CA TYR A 216 -15.09 -9.88 -0.72
C TYR A 216 -15.44 -11.38 -0.60
N ASP A 217 -16.39 -11.86 -1.41
CA ASP A 217 -16.78 -13.27 -1.44
C ASP A 217 -15.57 -14.20 -1.68
N VAL A 218 -15.36 -15.15 -0.78
CA VAL A 218 -14.25 -16.11 -0.82
C VAL A 218 -14.40 -17.16 -1.93
N GLU A 219 -15.65 -17.48 -2.33
CA GLU A 219 -15.91 -18.42 -3.42
C GLU A 219 -15.50 -17.83 -4.76
N LYS A 220 -15.65 -16.50 -4.90
CA LYS A 220 -15.25 -15.75 -6.09
C LYS A 220 -13.78 -15.38 -6.07
N LEU A 221 -13.29 -14.84 -4.96
CA LEU A 221 -11.92 -14.37 -4.81
C LEU A 221 -11.23 -15.05 -3.63
N GLN A 222 -10.27 -15.92 -3.93
CA GLN A 222 -9.65 -16.80 -2.93
C GLN A 222 -8.37 -16.22 -2.34
N VAL A 223 -7.62 -15.43 -3.10
CA VAL A 223 -6.31 -14.93 -2.69
C VAL A 223 -6.18 -13.45 -3.02
N VAL A 224 -5.63 -12.70 -2.07
CA VAL A 224 -5.25 -11.29 -2.23
C VAL A 224 -3.74 -11.18 -2.07
N VAL A 225 -3.07 -10.59 -3.05
CA VAL A 225 -1.62 -10.39 -3.01
C VAL A 225 -1.33 -8.90 -2.98
N HIS A 226 -0.54 -8.47 -2.00
CA HIS A 226 -0.01 -7.11 -1.93
C HIS A 226 1.49 -7.14 -2.17
N CYS A 227 1.93 -6.70 -3.35
CA CYS A 227 3.33 -6.62 -3.73
C CYS A 227 3.87 -5.21 -3.57
N PHE A 228 5.08 -5.10 -3.05
CA PHE A 228 5.86 -3.87 -2.97
C PHE A 228 7.02 -3.97 -3.96
N GLY A 229 7.21 -2.96 -4.80
CA GLY A 229 8.26 -2.95 -5.84
C GLY A 229 9.71 -3.00 -5.33
N GLY A 230 9.90 -3.18 -4.02
CA GLY A 230 11.18 -3.46 -3.36
C GLY A 230 11.45 -4.95 -3.08
N GLY A 231 10.54 -5.87 -3.44
CA GLY A 231 10.75 -7.33 -3.37
C GLY A 231 9.88 -8.07 -2.35
N ASP A 232 9.23 -7.37 -1.42
CA ASP A 232 8.28 -7.98 -0.49
C ASP A 232 6.91 -8.16 -1.13
N ALA A 233 6.29 -9.33 -0.97
CA ALA A 233 4.86 -9.52 -1.18
C ALA A 233 4.21 -10.28 -0.03
N TYR A 234 2.96 -9.91 0.25
CA TYR A 234 2.11 -10.59 1.21
C TYR A 234 0.98 -11.29 0.47
N VAL A 235 0.98 -12.61 0.55
CA VAL A 235 -0.06 -13.46 -0.02
C VAL A 235 -1.02 -13.83 1.08
N SER A 236 -2.27 -13.38 0.94
CA SER A 236 -3.34 -13.64 1.90
C SER A 236 -4.31 -14.65 1.32
N ASP A 237 -4.30 -15.85 1.86
CA ASP A 237 -5.21 -16.93 1.52
C ASP A 237 -6.47 -16.81 2.38
N LYS A 238 -7.60 -16.50 1.75
CA LYS A 238 -8.89 -16.32 2.43
C LYS A 238 -9.54 -17.63 2.83
N THR A 239 -9.16 -18.74 2.20
CA THR A 239 -9.67 -20.08 2.52
C THR A 239 -9.00 -20.63 3.78
N THR A 240 -7.70 -20.43 3.93
CA THR A 240 -6.95 -20.86 5.12
C THR A 240 -6.79 -19.75 6.15
N ARG A 241 -7.25 -18.53 5.84
CA ARG A 241 -7.10 -17.32 6.67
C ARG A 241 -5.66 -17.06 7.10
N ALA A 242 -4.72 -17.21 6.17
CA ALA A 242 -3.29 -17.09 6.44
C ALA A 242 -2.66 -15.98 5.62
N VAL A 243 -1.70 -15.26 6.22
CA VAL A 243 -0.83 -14.33 5.51
C VAL A 243 0.57 -14.90 5.46
N THR A 244 1.15 -14.94 4.26
CA THR A 244 2.52 -15.39 4.04
C THR A 244 3.32 -14.28 3.38
N ARG A 245 4.45 -13.92 3.98
CA ARG A 245 5.41 -12.95 3.44
C ARG A 245 6.44 -13.68 2.58
N TYR A 246 6.69 -13.12 1.41
CA TYR A 246 7.75 -13.49 0.50
C TYR A 246 8.66 -12.28 0.35
N SER A 247 9.88 -12.35 0.88
CA SER A 247 10.81 -11.21 0.93
C SER A 247 11.83 -11.19 -0.20
N ASP A 248 11.53 -11.92 -1.27
CA ASP A 248 12.37 -12.06 -2.43
C ASP A 248 11.49 -12.09 -3.68
N GLU A 249 11.93 -11.39 -4.73
CA GLU A 249 11.16 -11.25 -5.97
C GLU A 249 10.97 -12.61 -6.66
N ASP A 250 11.99 -13.47 -6.68
CA ASP A 250 11.91 -14.79 -7.30
C ASP A 250 10.94 -15.69 -6.53
N MET A 251 10.93 -15.63 -5.20
CA MET A 251 9.93 -16.34 -4.40
C MET A 251 8.51 -15.83 -4.65
N CYS A 252 8.30 -14.51 -4.71
CA CYS A 252 7.00 -13.93 -5.05
C CYS A 252 6.52 -14.43 -6.41
N VAL A 253 7.40 -14.40 -7.42
CA VAL A 253 7.09 -14.86 -8.77
C VAL A 253 6.80 -16.37 -8.78
N SER A 254 7.54 -17.17 -8.02
CA SER A 254 7.30 -18.61 -7.91
C SER A 254 5.93 -18.90 -7.30
N GLU A 255 5.54 -18.19 -6.25
CA GLU A 255 4.24 -18.37 -5.63
C GLU A 255 3.10 -17.94 -6.55
N LEU A 256 3.24 -16.81 -7.24
CA LEU A 256 2.25 -16.39 -8.25
C LEU A 256 2.12 -17.42 -9.39
N ARG A 257 3.21 -18.09 -9.78
CA ARG A 257 3.12 -19.21 -10.75
C ARG A 257 2.39 -20.42 -10.17
N SER A 258 2.65 -20.75 -8.91
CA SER A 258 1.97 -21.84 -8.19
C SER A 258 0.46 -21.60 -8.11
N LEU A 259 0.05 -20.42 -7.63
CA LEU A 259 -1.35 -20.02 -7.54
C LEU A 259 -2.07 -20.10 -8.89
N ARG A 260 -1.38 -19.75 -9.97
CA ARG A 260 -1.90 -19.87 -11.34
C ARG A 260 -2.08 -21.33 -11.75
N GLY A 261 -1.10 -22.19 -11.46
CA GLY A 261 -1.19 -23.63 -11.74
C GLY A 261 -2.36 -24.31 -11.02
N HIS A 262 -2.76 -23.78 -9.87
CA HIS A 262 -3.92 -24.25 -9.10
C HIS A 262 -5.26 -23.66 -9.54
N GLY A 263 -5.30 -22.76 -10.53
CA GLY A 263 -6.53 -22.17 -11.04
C GLY A 263 -7.26 -21.27 -10.03
N ARG A 264 -6.54 -20.70 -9.05
CA ARG A 264 -7.13 -19.85 -8.02
C ARG A 264 -7.43 -18.46 -8.57
N ASN A 265 -8.54 -17.87 -8.14
CA ASN A 265 -8.86 -16.48 -8.44
C ASN A 265 -8.07 -15.57 -7.48
N VAL A 266 -7.19 -14.75 -8.07
CA VAL A 266 -6.28 -13.87 -7.35
C VAL A 266 -6.53 -12.42 -7.73
N TYR A 267 -6.41 -11.52 -6.76
CA TYR A 267 -6.35 -10.08 -6.99
C TYR A 267 -5.01 -9.54 -6.49
N ILE A 268 -4.32 -8.76 -7.34
CA ILE A 268 -3.00 -8.22 -7.05
C ILE A 268 -3.08 -6.70 -6.85
N ILE A 269 -2.64 -6.24 -5.68
CA ILE A 269 -2.29 -4.84 -5.42
C ILE A 269 -0.78 -4.73 -5.58
N TYR A 270 -0.31 -3.91 -6.52
CA TYR A 270 1.12 -3.73 -6.76
C TYR A 270 1.52 -2.28 -6.54
N ASP A 271 2.30 -2.02 -5.47
CA ASP A 271 2.93 -0.73 -5.22
C ASP A 271 4.22 -0.61 -6.02
N VAL A 272 4.27 0.33 -6.97
CA VAL A 272 5.47 0.56 -7.78
C VAL A 272 6.51 1.32 -6.95
N ALA A 273 7.75 0.82 -6.90
CA ALA A 273 8.80 1.44 -6.09
C ALA A 273 9.55 2.57 -6.82
N LYS A 274 9.63 2.53 -8.15
CA LYS A 274 10.37 3.51 -8.95
C LYS A 274 9.56 3.97 -10.16
N GLU A 275 9.59 5.27 -10.40
CA GLU A 275 8.96 5.88 -11.57
C GLU A 275 9.45 5.22 -12.87
N GLY A 276 8.52 5.01 -13.82
CA GLY A 276 8.83 4.45 -15.14
C GLY A 276 9.22 2.96 -15.15
N THR A 277 9.23 2.28 -13.99
CA THR A 277 9.51 0.85 -13.93
C THR A 277 8.19 0.08 -13.96
N PRO A 278 7.84 -0.58 -15.07
CA PRO A 278 6.64 -1.41 -15.09
C PRO A 278 6.80 -2.57 -14.10
N PRO A 279 5.69 -3.08 -13.53
CA PRO A 279 5.74 -4.31 -12.76
C PRO A 279 6.41 -5.41 -13.61
N PRO A 280 7.25 -6.27 -13.01
CA PRO A 280 7.92 -7.33 -13.75
C PRO A 280 6.88 -8.13 -14.52
N ARG A 281 7.21 -8.56 -15.75
CA ARG A 281 6.25 -9.22 -16.66
C ARG A 281 5.57 -10.46 -16.06
N HIS A 282 6.16 -11.03 -15.02
CA HIS A 282 5.64 -12.17 -14.27
C HIS A 282 4.50 -11.81 -13.30
N PHE A 283 4.41 -10.54 -12.86
CA PHE A 283 3.27 -10.01 -12.09
C PHE A 283 2.12 -9.58 -12.99
N ALA A 284 2.37 -9.34 -14.27
CA ALA A 284 1.33 -8.99 -15.22
C ALA A 284 0.33 -10.17 -15.35
N PRO A 285 -0.98 -9.93 -15.15
CA PRO A 285 -1.99 -10.95 -15.30
C PRO A 285 -2.19 -11.25 -16.80
N THR A 286 -1.32 -12.08 -17.35
CA THR A 286 -1.47 -12.65 -18.70
C THR A 286 -2.59 -13.69 -18.77
N SER A 287 -3.15 -14.10 -17.61
CA SER A 287 -4.34 -14.94 -17.53
C SER A 287 -5.23 -14.51 -16.35
N GLY A 288 -6.40 -13.96 -16.65
CA GLY A 288 -7.60 -14.09 -15.83
C GLY A 288 -7.58 -13.58 -14.39
N TRP A 289 -6.61 -12.78 -13.94
CA TRP A 289 -6.58 -12.19 -12.59
C TRP A 289 -6.78 -10.68 -12.58
N GLY A 290 -7.43 -10.16 -11.54
CA GLY A 290 -7.57 -8.73 -11.30
C GLY A 290 -6.27 -8.11 -10.79
N MET A 291 -5.96 -6.88 -11.21
CA MET A 291 -4.78 -6.17 -10.74
C MET A 291 -4.98 -4.66 -10.72
N ILE A 292 -4.50 -4.04 -9.65
CA ILE A 292 -4.33 -2.59 -9.55
C ILE A 292 -2.87 -2.23 -9.28
N LEU A 293 -2.37 -1.31 -10.09
CA LEU A 293 -1.07 -0.70 -9.94
C LEU A 293 -1.23 0.60 -9.14
N VAL A 294 -0.54 0.68 -8.02
CA VAL A 294 -0.50 1.87 -7.17
C VAL A 294 0.85 2.55 -7.39
N SER A 295 0.83 3.70 -8.07
CA SER A 295 2.06 4.39 -8.41
C SER A 295 2.63 5.19 -7.23
N PRO A 296 3.97 5.29 -7.13
CA PRO A 296 4.63 6.12 -6.15
C PRO A 296 4.35 7.61 -6.46
N PRO A 297 4.69 8.53 -5.54
CA PRO A 297 4.70 9.97 -5.82
C PRO A 297 5.36 10.29 -7.19
N LEU A 298 4.58 10.82 -8.14
CA LEU A 298 5.06 11.42 -9.39
C LEU A 298 5.77 12.76 -9.11
N GLU A 299 7.09 12.80 -9.11
CA GLU A 299 7.84 14.07 -9.12
C GLU A 299 8.15 14.50 -10.57
N ARG A 300 7.13 14.84 -11.38
CA ARG A 300 7.25 15.75 -12.55
C ARG A 300 5.93 15.88 -13.32
N ASN A 301 5.43 17.11 -13.38
CA ASN A 301 4.84 17.70 -14.59
C ASN A 301 5.81 18.77 -15.09
#